data_AF-A0A948INX6-F1
#
_entry.id   AF-A0A948INX6-F1
#
_cell.length_a   1.000
_cell.length_b   1.000
_cell.length_c   1.000
_cell.angle_alpha   90.00
_cell.angle_beta   90.00
_cell.angle_gamma   90.00
#
_symmetry.space_group_name_H-M   'P 1'
#
loop_
_entity.id
_entity.type
_entity.pdbx_description
1 polymer ?
#
loop_
_entity_poly.entity_id
_entity_poly.type
_entity_poly.pdbx_seq_one_letter_code
_entity_poly.pdbx_strand_id
1 'polypeptide(L)'
;MTTAAQIWAETTEQALLDEALKLAPVHGWTGRTAALAGKALGLSAGETELLIPHGPTDLAALLSRRHDARALGALADVHASNLKIRERIRRAVEARLDASASDEPALRRWVGFLALPQNLALAGRLTWESADHLWRWAGDTATDENHYTKRTLLAGILSGAMAVRMTSGRKEALDFVDRRIENVMAFEKWKATTTFRPSQWLNDVATRLGKARYGASAD
;
A
#
# COMPACT_ATOMS: atom_id res chain seq x y z
N MET A 1 9.70 -8.51 23.52
CA MET A 1 10.56 -9.63 23.10
C MET A 1 9.68 -10.59 22.31
N THR A 2 10.04 -10.89 21.07
CA THR A 2 9.29 -11.85 20.22
C THR A 2 9.47 -13.26 20.78
N THR A 3 8.38 -14.01 20.92
CA THR A 3 8.42 -15.39 21.45
C THR A 3 8.90 -16.36 20.37
N ALA A 4 9.38 -17.54 20.78
CA ALA A 4 9.76 -18.60 19.82
C ALA A 4 8.59 -19.00 18.91
N ALA A 5 7.37 -19.00 19.44
CA ALA A 5 6.15 -19.25 18.68
C ALA A 5 5.88 -18.18 17.61
N GLN A 6 6.10 -16.90 17.93
CA GLN A 6 5.96 -15.80 16.98
C GLN A 6 6.99 -15.89 15.85
N ILE A 7 8.27 -16.15 16.19
CA ILE A 7 9.32 -16.32 15.18
C ILE A 7 9.00 -17.49 14.25
N TRP A 8 8.54 -18.60 14.81
CA TRP A 8 8.12 -19.76 14.03
C TRP A 8 6.95 -19.41 13.09
N ALA A 9 5.92 -18.72 13.59
CA ALA A 9 4.77 -18.31 12.79
C ALA A 9 5.19 -17.40 11.63
N GLU A 10 5.94 -16.32 11.92
CA GLU A 10 6.44 -15.40 10.89
C GLU A 10 7.28 -16.13 9.83
N THR A 11 8.18 -17.02 10.25
CA THR A 11 9.02 -17.80 9.34
C THR A 11 8.18 -18.72 8.46
N THR A 12 7.19 -19.39 9.05
CA THR A 12 6.32 -20.35 8.34
C THR A 12 5.37 -19.61 7.39
N GLU A 13 4.85 -18.44 7.77
CA GLU A 13 4.06 -17.56 6.90
C GLU A 13 4.86 -17.12 5.67
N GLN A 14 6.13 -16.75 5.84
CA GLN A 14 6.99 -16.38 4.72
C GLN A 14 7.27 -17.58 3.81
N ALA A 15 7.54 -18.76 4.36
CA ALA A 15 7.71 -19.98 3.58
C ALA A 15 6.44 -20.34 2.81
N LEU A 16 5.26 -20.19 3.44
CA LEU A 16 3.96 -20.45 2.80
C LEU A 16 3.74 -19.48 1.65
N LEU A 17 4.05 -18.21 1.85
CA LEU A 17 3.98 -17.20 0.80
C LEU A 17 4.95 -17.52 -0.36
N ASP A 18 6.15 -18.02 -0.09
CA ASP A 18 7.11 -18.41 -1.14
C ASP A 18 6.55 -19.53 -2.03
N GLU A 19 5.91 -20.54 -1.44
CA GLU A 19 5.23 -21.60 -2.21
C GLU A 19 4.02 -21.05 -2.97
N ALA A 20 3.23 -20.17 -2.35
CA ALA A 20 2.10 -19.53 -3.01
C ALA A 20 2.53 -18.69 -4.23
N LEU A 21 3.66 -17.98 -4.15
CA LEU A 21 4.22 -17.20 -5.26
C LEU A 21 4.64 -18.08 -6.44
N LYS A 22 5.17 -19.28 -6.20
CA LYS A 22 5.50 -20.24 -7.28
C LYS A 22 4.25 -20.78 -7.98
N LEU A 23 3.18 -20.99 -7.23
CA LEU A 23 1.93 -21.60 -7.70
C LEU A 23 0.96 -20.59 -8.34
N ALA A 24 0.98 -19.34 -7.88
CA ALA A 24 0.04 -18.29 -8.30
C ALA A 24 0.00 -18.02 -9.82
N PRO A 25 1.11 -18.05 -10.59
CA PRO A 25 1.06 -17.81 -12.04
C PRO A 25 0.11 -18.76 -12.77
N VAL A 26 0.03 -20.02 -12.31
CA VAL A 26 -0.82 -21.07 -12.88
C VAL A 26 -2.19 -21.10 -12.21
N HIS A 27 -2.24 -21.16 -10.88
CA HIS A 27 -3.47 -21.39 -10.11
C HIS A 27 -4.22 -20.10 -9.72
N GLY A 28 -3.66 -18.93 -10.03
CA GLY A 28 -4.17 -17.65 -9.59
C GLY A 28 -3.95 -17.40 -8.09
N TRP A 29 -4.55 -16.32 -7.59
CA TRP A 29 -4.51 -15.97 -6.17
C TRP A 29 -5.81 -16.44 -5.49
N THR A 30 -5.85 -17.71 -5.09
CA THR A 30 -7.09 -18.40 -4.67
C THR A 30 -6.87 -19.26 -3.43
N GLY A 31 -7.97 -19.67 -2.79
CA GLY A 31 -7.90 -20.61 -1.64
C GLY A 31 -7.26 -21.95 -2.02
N ARG A 32 -7.40 -22.38 -3.28
CA ARG A 32 -6.69 -23.55 -3.81
C ARG A 32 -5.18 -23.35 -3.81
N THR A 33 -4.69 -22.17 -4.21
CA THR A 33 -3.26 -21.84 -4.18
C THR A 33 -2.72 -21.89 -2.76
N ALA A 34 -3.46 -21.33 -1.81
CA ALA A 34 -3.11 -21.38 -0.38
C ALA A 34 -3.03 -22.82 0.15
N ALA A 35 -4.02 -23.66 -0.15
CA ALA A 35 -4.05 -25.07 0.27
C ALA A 35 -2.91 -25.88 -0.38
N LEU A 36 -2.61 -25.65 -1.66
CA LEU A 36 -1.49 -26.30 -2.35
C LEU A 36 -0.14 -25.87 -1.78
N ALA A 37 0.01 -24.59 -1.43
CA ALA A 37 1.22 -24.08 -0.78
C ALA A 37 1.43 -24.73 0.59
N GLY A 38 0.37 -24.84 1.40
CA GLY A 38 0.42 -25.52 2.70
C GLY A 38 0.83 -26.99 2.57
N LYS A 39 0.22 -27.70 1.62
CA LYS A 39 0.59 -29.09 1.29
C LYS A 39 2.04 -29.22 0.84
N ALA A 40 2.57 -28.27 0.06
CA ALA A 40 3.96 -28.29 -0.38
C ALA A 40 4.95 -28.15 0.79
N LEU A 41 4.54 -27.49 1.88
CA LEU A 41 5.30 -27.39 3.13
C LEU A 41 5.07 -28.57 4.10
N GLY A 42 4.26 -29.55 3.71
CA GLY A 42 3.89 -30.67 4.59
C GLY A 42 2.89 -30.31 5.69
N LEU A 43 2.26 -29.13 5.62
CA LEU A 43 1.21 -28.73 6.55
C LEU A 43 -0.11 -29.43 6.21
N SER A 44 -0.86 -29.81 7.23
CA SER A 44 -2.26 -30.20 7.10
C SER A 44 -3.13 -29.01 6.71
N ALA A 45 -4.37 -29.29 6.27
CA ALA A 45 -5.35 -28.25 5.96
C ALA A 45 -5.64 -27.37 7.19
N GLY A 46 -5.78 -27.98 8.37
CA GLY A 46 -6.04 -27.25 9.62
C GLY A 46 -4.85 -26.39 10.06
N GLU A 47 -3.61 -26.86 9.91
CA GLU A 47 -2.43 -26.04 10.20
C GLU A 47 -2.30 -24.87 9.22
N THR A 48 -2.61 -25.10 7.94
CA THR A 48 -2.62 -24.03 6.93
C THR A 48 -3.67 -22.97 7.27
N GLU A 49 -4.89 -23.38 7.62
CA GLU A 49 -5.97 -22.47 8.02
C GLU A 49 -5.64 -21.74 9.32
N LEU A 50 -4.95 -22.39 10.27
CA LEU A 50 -4.49 -21.74 11.50
C LEU A 50 -3.45 -20.65 11.21
N LEU A 51 -2.58 -20.86 10.22
CA LEU A 51 -1.54 -19.90 9.84
C LEU A 51 -2.10 -18.72 9.02
N ILE A 52 -3.10 -18.97 8.18
CA ILE A 52 -3.77 -17.96 7.35
C ILE A 52 -5.30 -18.08 7.46
N PRO A 53 -5.91 -17.64 8.58
CA PRO A 53 -7.34 -17.83 8.85
C PRO A 53 -8.27 -17.14 7.84
N HIS A 54 -7.81 -16.11 7.13
CA HIS A 54 -8.54 -15.47 6.04
C HIS A 54 -8.05 -15.92 4.65
N GLY A 55 -7.23 -16.97 4.61
CA GLY A 55 -6.76 -17.63 3.40
C GLY A 55 -5.98 -16.69 2.47
N PRO A 56 -6.39 -16.54 1.19
CA PRO A 56 -5.66 -15.71 0.22
C PRO A 56 -5.53 -14.24 0.59
N THR A 57 -6.44 -13.73 1.43
CA THR A 57 -6.41 -12.35 1.95
C THR A 57 -5.18 -12.13 2.82
N ASP A 58 -4.85 -13.07 3.70
CA ASP A 58 -3.67 -12.99 4.57
C ASP A 58 -2.39 -13.09 3.74
N LEU A 59 -2.34 -14.01 2.78
CA LEU A 59 -1.23 -14.08 1.82
C LEU A 59 -1.05 -12.74 1.08
N ALA A 60 -2.14 -12.09 0.68
CA ALA A 60 -2.07 -10.84 -0.05
C ALA A 60 -1.48 -9.71 0.82
N ALA A 61 -1.85 -9.67 2.10
CA ALA A 61 -1.28 -8.75 3.08
C ALA A 61 0.20 -9.03 3.35
N LEU A 62 0.56 -10.30 3.52
CA LEU A 62 1.95 -10.74 3.70
C LEU A 62 2.83 -10.28 2.54
N LEU A 63 2.37 -10.45 1.29
CA LEU A 63 3.12 -10.01 0.11
C LEU A 63 3.30 -8.49 0.06
N SER A 64 2.25 -7.73 0.36
CA SER A 64 2.34 -6.26 0.40
C SER A 64 3.38 -5.78 1.40
N ARG A 65 3.36 -6.33 2.62
CA ARG A 65 4.29 -5.97 3.70
C ARG A 65 5.71 -6.43 3.40
N ARG A 66 5.88 -7.58 2.76
CA ARG A 66 7.18 -8.04 2.27
C ARG A 66 7.77 -7.07 1.24
N HIS A 67 6.96 -6.57 0.31
CA HIS A 67 7.43 -5.56 -0.64
C HIS A 67 7.76 -4.23 0.04
N ASP A 68 6.99 -3.80 1.04
CA ASP A 68 7.33 -2.61 1.87
C ASP A 68 8.69 -2.80 2.53
N ALA A 69 8.91 -3.94 3.19
CA ALA A 69 10.16 -4.26 3.88
C ALA A 69 11.35 -4.30 2.90
N ARG A 70 11.19 -4.92 1.72
CA ARG A 70 12.21 -4.92 0.66
C ARG A 70 12.51 -3.50 0.17
N ALA A 71 11.49 -2.67 -0.03
CA ALA A 71 11.66 -1.30 -0.47
C ALA A 71 12.44 -0.47 0.57
N LEU A 72 12.06 -0.58 1.86
CA LEU A 72 12.77 0.09 2.94
C LEU A 72 14.20 -0.42 3.11
N GLY A 73 14.42 -1.73 2.95
CA GLY A 73 15.75 -2.34 2.95
C GLY A 73 16.64 -1.78 1.84
N ALA A 74 16.11 -1.62 0.62
CA ALA A 74 16.82 -1.01 -0.50
C ALA A 74 17.14 0.49 -0.28
N LEU A 75 16.45 1.14 0.65
CA LEU A 75 16.64 2.54 1.00
C LEU A 75 17.45 2.75 2.29
N ALA A 76 17.92 1.67 2.95
CA ALA A 76 18.53 1.72 4.27
C ALA A 76 19.78 2.62 4.31
N ASP A 77 20.62 2.57 3.26
CA ASP A 77 21.86 3.36 3.18
C ASP A 77 21.62 4.79 2.63
N VAL A 78 20.40 5.08 2.20
CA VAL A 78 20.03 6.38 1.63
C VAL A 78 19.56 7.31 2.73
N HIS A 79 20.38 8.31 3.03
CA HIS A 79 20.05 9.36 3.98
C HIS A 79 19.01 10.31 3.37
N ALA A 80 17.73 10.09 3.68
CA ALA A 80 16.63 10.89 3.15
C ALA A 80 16.84 12.40 3.41
N SER A 81 17.42 12.79 4.56
CA SER A 81 17.75 14.17 4.91
C SER A 81 18.57 14.92 3.86
N ASN A 82 19.43 14.22 3.11
CA ASN A 82 20.30 14.80 2.10
C ASN A 82 19.58 15.09 0.76
N LEU A 83 18.36 14.60 0.60
CA LEU A 83 17.58 14.74 -0.62
C LEU A 83 16.50 15.80 -0.45
N LYS A 84 16.10 16.45 -1.55
CA LYS A 84 14.89 17.28 -1.55
C LYS A 84 13.66 16.39 -1.42
N ILE A 85 12.56 16.90 -0.85
CA ILE A 85 11.36 16.09 -0.60
C ILE A 85 10.82 15.40 -1.86
N ARG A 86 10.88 16.08 -3.02
CA ARG A 86 10.53 15.51 -4.34
C ARG A 86 11.34 14.26 -4.68
N GLU A 87 12.65 14.29 -4.41
CA GLU A 87 13.57 13.20 -4.69
C GLU A 87 13.37 12.05 -3.69
N ARG A 88 13.09 12.37 -2.42
CA ARG A 88 12.73 11.36 -1.42
C ARG A 88 11.51 10.57 -1.89
N ILE A 89 10.41 11.26 -2.19
CA ILE A 89 9.16 10.59 -2.60
C ILE A 89 9.35 9.81 -3.90
N ARG A 90 10.06 10.38 -4.89
CA ARG A 90 10.37 9.65 -6.12
C ARG A 90 11.12 8.34 -5.84
N ARG A 91 12.22 8.40 -5.07
CA ARG A 91 13.03 7.23 -4.74
C ARG A 91 12.26 6.20 -3.91
N ALA A 92 11.43 6.67 -2.98
CA ALA A 92 10.60 5.80 -2.15
C ALA A 92 9.60 5.00 -3.01
N VAL A 93 8.91 5.69 -3.93
CA VAL A 93 7.97 5.04 -4.87
C VAL A 93 8.70 4.10 -5.83
N GLU A 94 9.83 4.52 -6.38
CA GLU A 94 10.67 3.68 -7.25
C GLU A 94 11.09 2.39 -6.55
N ALA A 95 11.65 2.48 -5.34
CA ALA A 95 12.04 1.32 -4.54
C ALA A 95 10.85 0.39 -4.29
N ARG A 96 9.67 0.93 -4.02
CA ARG A 96 8.47 0.14 -3.77
C ARG A 96 7.92 -0.56 -5.00
N LEU A 97 8.01 0.08 -6.17
CA LEU A 97 7.65 -0.53 -7.46
C LEU A 97 8.65 -1.63 -7.85
N ASP A 98 9.94 -1.39 -7.65
CA ASP A 98 10.98 -2.38 -7.94
C ASP A 98 10.90 -3.59 -6.98
N ALA A 99 10.58 -3.36 -5.71
CA ALA A 99 10.32 -4.43 -4.74
C ALA A 99 9.12 -5.32 -5.10
N SER A 100 8.08 -4.77 -5.75
CA SER A 100 6.97 -5.58 -6.26
C SER A 100 7.32 -6.34 -7.53
N ALA A 101 8.15 -5.75 -8.39
CA ALA A 101 8.52 -6.36 -9.66
C ALA A 101 9.36 -7.63 -9.49
N SER A 102 10.02 -7.82 -8.35
CA SER A 102 10.75 -9.06 -8.06
C SER A 102 9.85 -10.31 -8.04
N ASP A 103 8.52 -10.15 -7.91
CA ASP A 103 7.54 -11.24 -7.90
C ASP A 103 6.65 -11.25 -9.17
N GLU A 104 7.16 -10.72 -10.29
CA GLU A 104 6.42 -10.46 -11.54
C GLU A 104 5.56 -11.62 -12.09
N PRO A 105 5.93 -12.91 -11.98
CA PRO A 105 5.03 -13.98 -12.42
C PRO A 105 3.71 -14.03 -11.63
N ALA A 106 3.76 -13.74 -10.33
CA ALA A 106 2.61 -13.79 -9.42
C ALA A 106 1.92 -12.42 -9.27
N LEU A 107 2.65 -11.33 -9.49
CA LEU A 107 2.21 -9.96 -9.23
C LEU A 107 0.87 -9.63 -9.91
N ARG A 108 0.70 -10.01 -11.19
CA ARG A 108 -0.55 -9.74 -11.91
C ARG A 108 -1.76 -10.44 -11.29
N ARG A 109 -1.58 -11.65 -10.74
CA ARG A 109 -2.65 -12.41 -10.07
C ARG A 109 -2.99 -11.80 -8.71
N TRP A 110 -1.97 -11.36 -7.97
CA TRP A 110 -2.13 -10.65 -6.70
C TRP A 110 -2.87 -9.32 -6.87
N VAL A 111 -2.44 -8.47 -7.82
CA VAL A 111 -3.14 -7.21 -8.13
C VAL A 111 -4.57 -7.46 -8.60
N GLY A 112 -4.77 -8.46 -9.46
CA GLY A 112 -6.11 -8.85 -9.91
C GLY A 112 -7.02 -9.26 -8.76
N PHE A 113 -6.52 -10.01 -7.78
CA PHE A 113 -7.26 -10.35 -6.57
C PHE A 113 -7.62 -9.12 -5.74
N LEU A 114 -6.67 -8.21 -5.51
CA LEU A 114 -6.92 -6.98 -4.75
C LEU A 114 -7.89 -6.00 -5.44
N ALA A 115 -7.97 -6.05 -6.77
CA ALA A 115 -8.89 -5.24 -7.55
C ALA A 115 -10.36 -5.69 -7.50
N LEU A 116 -10.64 -6.88 -6.94
CA LEU A 116 -12.02 -7.35 -6.78
C LEU A 116 -12.78 -6.53 -5.73
N PRO A 117 -14.08 -6.21 -5.94
CA PRO A 117 -14.86 -5.34 -5.05
C PRO A 117 -14.78 -5.71 -3.56
N GLN A 118 -14.88 -7.00 -3.24
CA GLN A 118 -14.80 -7.51 -1.87
C GLN A 118 -13.44 -7.29 -1.20
N ASN A 119 -12.38 -7.10 -1.99
CA ASN A 119 -11.01 -6.93 -1.52
C ASN A 119 -10.55 -5.47 -1.52
N LEU A 120 -11.36 -4.52 -2.02
CA LEU A 120 -10.98 -3.10 -2.11
C LEU A 120 -10.66 -2.47 -0.75
N ALA A 121 -11.35 -2.88 0.32
CA ALA A 121 -11.06 -2.41 1.67
C ALA A 121 -9.67 -2.87 2.14
N LEU A 122 -9.28 -4.11 1.82
CA LEU A 122 -7.93 -4.62 2.07
C LEU A 122 -6.91 -3.86 1.21
N ALA A 123 -7.15 -3.74 -0.09
CA ALA A 123 -6.26 -3.06 -1.03
C ALA A 123 -5.99 -1.61 -0.59
N GLY A 124 -7.03 -0.87 -0.18
CA GLY A 124 -6.91 0.48 0.33
C GLY A 124 -6.06 0.55 1.61
N ARG A 125 -6.29 -0.37 2.55
CA ARG A 125 -5.50 -0.45 3.79
C ARG A 125 -4.04 -0.74 3.53
N LEU A 126 -3.74 -1.73 2.68
CA LEU A 126 -2.37 -2.12 2.35
C LEU A 126 -1.64 -0.99 1.61
N THR A 127 -2.31 -0.32 0.66
CA THR A 127 -1.71 0.81 -0.06
C THR A 127 -1.46 2.01 0.87
N TRP A 128 -2.36 2.23 1.85
CA TRP A 128 -2.15 3.21 2.91
C TRP A 128 -0.95 2.86 3.79
N GLU A 129 -0.86 1.62 4.26
CA GLU A 129 0.30 1.10 5.03
C GLU A 129 1.61 1.36 4.27
N SER A 130 1.67 1.03 2.97
CA SER A 130 2.83 1.32 2.13
C SER A 130 3.13 2.81 2.06
N ALA A 131 2.13 3.66 1.78
CA ALA A 131 2.31 5.10 1.71
C ALA A 131 2.82 5.69 3.03
N ASP A 132 2.33 5.18 4.15
CA ASP A 132 2.74 5.59 5.50
C ASP A 132 4.21 5.23 5.78
N HIS A 133 4.63 3.99 5.47
CA HIS A 133 6.03 3.55 5.57
C HIS A 133 6.97 4.43 4.75
N LEU A 134 6.61 4.72 3.49
CA LEU A 134 7.43 5.54 2.60
C LEU A 134 7.52 7.00 3.07
N TRP A 135 6.43 7.58 3.57
CA TRP A 135 6.45 8.94 4.13
C TRP A 135 7.27 9.04 5.41
N ARG A 136 7.20 8.03 6.30
CA ARG A 136 8.06 7.97 7.49
C ARG A 136 9.53 7.91 7.11
N TRP A 137 9.90 7.07 6.13
CA TRP A 137 11.25 7.04 5.60
C TRP A 137 11.68 8.40 5.01
N ALA A 138 10.77 9.11 4.33
CA ALA A 138 11.03 10.44 3.80
C ALA A 138 11.18 11.54 4.89
N GLY A 139 10.95 11.22 6.16
CA GLY A 139 11.07 12.13 7.30
C GLY A 139 9.78 12.87 7.68
N ASP A 140 8.60 12.37 7.26
CA ASP A 140 7.32 12.95 7.68
C ASP A 140 7.01 12.67 9.15
N THR A 141 6.72 13.73 9.90
CA THR A 141 6.29 13.68 11.31
C THR A 141 4.90 14.29 11.51
N ALA A 142 4.15 14.52 10.43
CA ALA A 142 2.83 15.15 10.51
C ALA A 142 1.83 14.24 11.25
N THR A 143 1.06 14.84 12.14
CA THR A 143 -0.03 14.19 12.91
C THR A 143 -1.38 14.88 12.70
N ASP A 144 -1.43 15.89 11.83
CA ASP A 144 -2.59 16.72 11.53
C ASP A 144 -3.23 16.33 10.17
N GLU A 145 -4.03 17.21 9.56
CA GLU A 145 -4.63 16.99 8.23
C GLU A 145 -3.61 16.64 7.14
N ASN A 146 -2.37 17.12 7.26
CA ASN A 146 -1.31 16.80 6.30
C ASN A 146 -0.94 15.33 6.37
N HIS A 147 -1.03 14.69 7.54
CA HIS A 147 -0.80 13.26 7.70
C HIS A 147 -1.67 12.48 6.71
N TYR A 148 -2.97 12.80 6.68
CA TYR A 148 -3.94 12.10 5.86
C TYR A 148 -3.81 12.46 4.39
N THR A 149 -3.70 13.75 4.06
CA THR A 149 -3.62 14.21 2.67
C THR A 149 -2.40 13.63 1.96
N LYS A 150 -1.22 13.64 2.61
CA LYS A 150 0.02 13.11 2.05
C LYS A 150 -0.08 11.62 1.72
N ARG A 151 -0.67 10.82 2.62
CA ARG A 151 -0.81 9.37 2.47
C ARG A 151 -1.83 9.01 1.41
N THR A 152 -2.98 9.68 1.38
CA THR A 152 -3.99 9.49 0.33
C THR A 152 -3.42 9.78 -1.05
N LEU A 153 -2.71 10.90 -1.21
CA LEU A 153 -2.08 11.26 -2.49
C LEU A 153 -1.02 10.23 -2.91
N LEU A 154 -0.14 9.85 -1.99
CA LEU A 154 0.91 8.87 -2.29
C LEU A 154 0.34 7.47 -2.60
N ALA A 155 -0.72 7.06 -1.90
CA ALA A 155 -1.43 5.83 -2.20
C ALA A 155 -2.00 5.84 -3.62
N GLY A 156 -2.61 6.95 -4.06
CA GLY A 156 -3.06 7.13 -5.44
C GLY A 156 -1.92 7.04 -6.46
N ILE A 157 -0.76 7.64 -6.14
CA ILE A 157 0.45 7.56 -7.00
C ILE A 157 0.94 6.12 -7.10
N LEU A 158 1.06 5.40 -5.98
CA LEU A 158 1.51 4.00 -5.95
C LEU A 158 0.60 3.09 -6.78
N SER A 159 -0.72 3.16 -6.56
CA SER A 159 -1.69 2.35 -7.30
C SER A 159 -1.66 2.64 -8.80
N GLY A 160 -1.63 3.92 -9.18
CA GLY A 160 -1.54 4.33 -10.58
C GLY A 160 -0.23 3.87 -11.24
N ALA A 161 0.90 4.06 -10.56
CA ALA A 161 2.21 3.67 -11.08
C ALA A 161 2.35 2.16 -11.22
N MET A 162 1.77 1.38 -10.30
CA MET A 162 1.72 -0.08 -10.39
C MET A 162 0.93 -0.54 -11.63
N ALA A 163 -0.25 0.05 -11.86
CA ALA A 163 -1.07 -0.25 -13.03
C ALA A 163 -0.35 0.11 -14.34
N VAL A 164 0.30 1.28 -14.39
CA VAL A 164 1.13 1.68 -15.55
C VAL A 164 2.30 0.72 -15.75
N ARG A 165 2.99 0.31 -14.69
CA ARG A 165 4.12 -0.63 -14.79
C ARG A 165 3.70 -1.96 -15.39
N MET A 166 2.58 -2.52 -14.92
CA MET A 166 2.07 -3.82 -15.37
C MET A 166 1.62 -3.85 -16.84
N THR A 167 1.28 -2.68 -17.40
CA THR A 167 0.74 -2.54 -18.75
C THR A 167 1.76 -2.00 -19.74
N SER A 168 2.63 -1.09 -19.29
CA SER A 168 3.47 -0.26 -20.15
C SER A 168 4.96 -0.36 -19.80
N GLY A 169 5.33 -0.87 -18.61
CA GLY A 169 6.72 -1.07 -18.22
C GLY A 169 7.25 -0.06 -17.20
N ARG A 170 8.49 -0.30 -16.74
CA ARG A 170 9.13 0.46 -15.65
C ARG A 170 9.32 1.93 -15.99
N LYS A 171 9.75 2.25 -17.22
CA LYS A 171 10.05 3.62 -17.63
C LYS A 171 8.80 4.49 -17.56
N GLU A 172 7.71 4.01 -18.14
CA GLU A 172 6.43 4.68 -18.25
C GLU A 172 5.81 4.90 -16.87
N ALA A 173 6.00 3.94 -15.96
CA ALA A 173 5.60 4.07 -14.56
C ALA A 173 6.37 5.16 -13.84
N LEU A 174 7.70 5.25 -14.02
CA LEU A 174 8.50 6.31 -13.41
C LEU A 174 8.18 7.69 -14.01
N ASP A 175 7.97 7.77 -15.31
CA ASP A 175 7.53 9.02 -15.97
C ASP A 175 6.12 9.43 -15.46
N PHE A 176 5.24 8.47 -15.16
CA PHE A 176 3.96 8.73 -14.50
C PHE A 176 4.14 9.29 -13.09
N VAL A 177 5.02 8.68 -12.28
CA VAL A 177 5.33 9.14 -10.92
C VAL A 177 5.83 10.58 -10.94
N ASP A 178 6.72 10.93 -11.87
CA ASP A 178 7.24 12.29 -12.01
C ASP A 178 6.15 13.31 -12.28
N ARG A 179 5.27 13.02 -13.25
CA ARG A 179 4.13 13.88 -13.55
C ARG A 179 3.19 14.03 -12.35
N ARG A 180 3.06 13.01 -11.49
CA ARG A 180 2.20 13.11 -10.30
C ARG A 180 2.86 13.87 -9.15
N ILE A 181 4.16 13.72 -8.95
CA ILE A 181 4.91 14.51 -7.97
C ILE A 181 4.83 16.00 -8.34
N GLU A 182 5.02 16.36 -9.61
CA GLU A 182 4.89 17.77 -10.05
C GLU A 182 3.47 18.32 -9.84
N ASN A 183 2.43 17.52 -10.09
CA ASN A 183 1.05 17.91 -9.80
C ASN A 183 0.81 18.18 -8.31
N VAL A 184 1.36 17.35 -7.42
CA VAL A 184 1.26 17.57 -5.97
C VAL A 184 1.94 18.88 -5.59
N MET A 185 3.12 19.16 -6.14
CA MET A 185 3.83 20.43 -5.86
C MET A 185 3.05 21.65 -6.37
N ALA A 186 2.42 21.56 -7.54
CA ALA A 186 1.56 22.62 -8.05
C ALA A 186 0.33 22.84 -7.15
N PHE A 187 -0.28 21.76 -6.66
CA PHE A 187 -1.40 21.82 -5.73
C PHE A 187 -1.01 22.45 -4.38
N GLU A 188 0.16 22.12 -3.82
CA GLU A 188 0.65 22.75 -2.59
C GLU A 188 0.89 24.26 -2.75
N LYS A 189 1.48 24.68 -3.89
CA LYS A 189 1.64 26.11 -4.20
C LYS A 189 0.29 26.83 -4.31
N TRP A 190 -0.68 26.20 -4.95
CA TRP A 190 -2.03 26.75 -5.06
C TRP A 190 -2.70 26.89 -3.68
N LYS A 191 -2.66 25.85 -2.83
CA LYS A 191 -3.19 25.92 -1.45
C LYS A 191 -2.55 27.06 -0.63
N ALA A 192 -1.23 27.21 -0.73
CA ALA A 192 -0.51 28.28 -0.05
C ALA A 192 -0.95 29.68 -0.53
N THR A 193 -1.44 29.80 -1.77
CA THR A 193 -1.90 31.07 -2.34
C THR A 193 -3.39 31.35 -2.04
N THR A 194 -4.20 30.32 -1.75
CA THR A 194 -5.67 30.45 -1.70
C THR A 194 -6.29 30.20 -0.30
N THR A 195 -5.50 29.97 0.75
CA THR A 195 -5.98 29.72 2.14
C THR A 195 -7.06 28.62 2.21
N PHE A 196 -7.04 27.65 1.29
CA PHE A 196 -8.02 26.57 1.28
C PHE A 196 -7.68 25.55 2.37
N ARG A 197 -8.59 25.35 3.33
CA ARG A 197 -8.47 24.37 4.43
C ARG A 197 -9.53 23.27 4.28
N PRO A 198 -9.14 22.01 4.00
CA PRO A 198 -10.08 20.91 3.82
C PRO A 198 -11.01 20.68 5.02
N SER A 199 -10.50 20.79 6.25
CA SER A 199 -11.34 20.68 7.46
C SER A 199 -12.40 21.77 7.57
N GLN A 200 -12.08 23.01 7.22
CA GLN A 200 -13.05 24.12 7.25
C GLN A 200 -14.17 23.85 6.25
N TRP A 201 -13.83 23.42 5.03
CA TRP A 201 -14.82 23.05 4.03
C TRP A 201 -15.70 21.86 4.46
N LEU A 202 -15.11 20.81 5.05
CA LEU A 202 -15.86 19.66 5.58
C LEU A 202 -16.80 20.08 6.72
N ASN A 203 -16.34 20.94 7.63
CA ASN A 203 -17.15 21.47 8.72
C ASN A 203 -18.30 22.34 8.20
N ASP A 204 -18.06 23.15 7.16
CA ASP A 204 -19.09 23.97 6.52
C ASP A 204 -20.17 23.10 5.85
N VAL A 205 -19.76 22.02 5.17
CA VAL A 205 -20.69 21.06 4.57
C VAL A 205 -21.47 20.31 5.66
N ALA A 206 -20.80 19.81 6.70
CA ALA A 206 -21.44 19.13 7.81
C ALA A 206 -22.43 20.05 8.53
N THR A 207 -22.08 21.32 8.72
CA THR A 207 -22.95 22.33 9.33
C THR A 207 -24.14 22.66 8.44
N ARG A 208 -23.96 22.76 7.12
CA ARG A 208 -25.07 22.96 6.16
C ARG A 208 -26.01 21.76 6.14
N LEU A 209 -25.49 20.54 6.14
CA LEU A 209 -26.28 19.31 6.21
C LEU A 209 -27.00 19.19 7.57
N GLY A 210 -26.34 19.57 8.66
CA GLY A 210 -26.92 19.67 9.98
C GLY A 210 -28.10 20.67 10.01
N LYS A 211 -27.90 21.88 9.51
CA LYS A 211 -28.96 22.91 9.40
C LYS A 211 -30.11 22.48 8.50
N ALA A 212 -29.85 21.75 7.42
CA ALA A 212 -30.88 21.22 6.53
C ALA A 212 -31.67 20.07 7.16
N ARG A 213 -31.01 19.23 7.98
CA ARG A 213 -31.63 18.05 8.62
C ARG A 213 -32.39 18.39 9.89
N TYR A 214 -31.88 19.33 10.69
CA TYR A 214 -32.43 19.65 12.02
C TYR A 214 -33.16 20.99 12.06
N GLY A 215 -33.21 21.73 10.95
CA GLY A 215 -33.66 23.12 10.93
C GLY A 215 -32.67 24.03 11.66
N ALA A 216 -32.69 25.32 11.36
CA ALA A 216 -32.02 26.28 12.24
C ALA A 216 -32.67 26.13 13.63
N SER A 217 -31.89 25.74 14.64
CA SER A 217 -32.27 25.97 16.02
C SER A 217 -32.58 27.46 16.12
N ALA A 218 -33.86 27.78 16.35
CA ALA A 218 -34.27 29.14 16.68
C ALA A 218 -33.62 29.51 18.01
N ASP A 219 -32.94 30.67 17.99
CA ASP A 219 -32.41 31.51 19.06
C ASP A 219 -31.57 30.88 20.19
#